data_AF-A0A958VZK0-F1
#
_entry.id   AF-A0A958VZK0-F1
#
_cell.length_a   1.000
_cell.length_b   1.000
_cell.length_c   1.000
_cell.angle_alpha   90.00
_cell.angle_beta   90.00
_cell.angle_gamma   90.00
#
_symmetry.space_group_name_H-M   'P 1'
#
loop_
_entity.id
_entity.type
_entity.pdbx_description
1 polymer ?
#
loop_
_entity_poly.entity_id
_entity_poly.type
_entity_poly.pdbx_seq_one_letter_code
_entity_poly.pdbx_strand_id
1 'polypeptide(L)' 'ELSNHPRKGFVPNEHRLAAGNFRYTTIEGCLILYTMEEEIVLIHRVLPHARKYKQIL' A
#
# COMPACT_ATOMS: atom_id res chain seq x y z
N GLU A 1 -7.10 -8.37 -8.15
CA GLU A 1 -6.00 -8.96 -7.35
C GLU A 1 -5.96 -8.48 -5.90
N LEU A 2 -5.98 -7.16 -5.64
CA LEU A 2 -5.94 -6.61 -4.27
C LEU A 2 -7.08 -7.11 -3.38
N SER A 3 -8.31 -7.12 -3.88
CA SER A 3 -9.49 -7.60 -3.16
C SER A 3 -9.41 -9.08 -2.74
N ASN A 4 -8.73 -9.91 -3.52
CA ASN A 4 -8.65 -11.36 -3.25
C ASN A 4 -7.56 -11.68 -2.23
N HIS A 5 -6.50 -10.87 -2.16
CA HIS A 5 -5.35 -11.10 -1.30
C HIS A 5 -4.77 -9.81 -0.70
N PRO A 6 -5.54 -9.06 0.09
CA PRO A 6 -5.13 -7.74 0.53
C PRO A 6 -4.03 -7.75 1.60
N ARG A 7 -3.71 -8.92 2.18
CA ARG A 7 -2.58 -9.08 3.11
C ARG A 7 -1.24 -9.36 2.41
N LYS A 8 -1.21 -9.43 1.07
CA LYS A 8 0.04 -9.63 0.29
C LYS A 8 0.83 -8.34 0.03
N GLY A 9 0.27 -7.15 0.31
CA GLY A 9 1.02 -5.90 0.17
C GLY A 9 2.16 -5.78 1.18
N PHE A 10 3.18 -5.04 0.81
CA PHE A 10 4.34 -4.75 1.65
C PHE A 10 3.97 -3.79 2.77
N VAL A 11 4.53 -4.03 3.95
CA VAL A 11 4.50 -3.06 5.05
C VAL A 11 5.65 -2.08 4.84
N PRO A 12 5.42 -0.75 4.87
CA PRO A 12 6.50 0.24 4.82
C PRO A 12 7.52 0.02 5.95
N ASN A 13 8.81 0.18 5.65
CA ASN A 13 9.87 0.12 6.67
C ASN A 13 9.81 1.32 7.64
N GLU A 14 9.10 2.37 7.25
CA GLU A 14 9.01 3.59 8.00
C GLU A 14 8.10 3.41 9.22
N HIS A 15 8.66 3.59 10.41
CA HIS A 15 8.03 3.16 11.67
C HIS A 15 6.65 3.76 11.91
N ARG A 16 6.40 4.99 11.45
CA ARG A 16 5.08 5.65 11.58
C ARG A 16 4.02 5.01 10.70
N LEU A 17 4.39 4.63 9.48
CA LEU A 17 3.47 3.98 8.54
C LEU A 17 3.23 2.52 8.91
N ALA A 18 4.27 1.82 9.37
CA ALA A 18 4.14 0.47 9.91
C ALA A 18 3.19 0.44 11.12
N ALA A 19 3.34 1.39 12.05
CA ALA A 19 2.47 1.51 13.22
C ALA A 19 1.00 1.82 12.85
N GLY A 20 0.77 2.47 11.71
CA GLY A 20 -0.57 2.76 11.18
C GLY A 20 -1.19 1.63 10.36
N ASN A 21 -0.61 0.42 10.35
CA ASN A 21 -1.05 -0.71 9.53
C ASN A 21 -1.10 -0.41 8.03
N PHE A 22 -0.33 0.58 7.56
CA PHE A 22 -0.26 0.90 6.15
C PHE A 22 0.42 -0.23 5.38
N ARG A 23 -0.08 -0.44 4.17
CA ARG A 23 0.45 -1.38 3.21
C ARG A 23 0.52 -0.72 1.85
N TYR A 24 1.42 -1.22 1.02
CA TYR A 24 1.47 -0.84 -0.37
C TYR A 24 1.64 -2.03 -1.30
N THR A 25 1.14 -1.89 -2.52
CA THR A 25 1.36 -2.84 -3.61
C THR A 25 1.50 -2.10 -4.93
N THR A 26 2.01 -2.78 -5.96
CA THR A 26 2.04 -2.26 -7.33
C THR A 26 1.06 -3.06 -8.18
N ILE A 27 0.12 -2.38 -8.85
CA ILE A 27 -0.84 -2.97 -9.79
C ILE A 27 -0.83 -2.12 -11.05
N GLU A 28 -0.59 -2.74 -12.20
CA GLU A 28 -0.56 -2.08 -13.52
C GLU A 28 0.33 -0.82 -13.57
N GLY A 29 1.47 -0.85 -12.86
CA GLY A 29 2.40 0.29 -12.82
C GLY A 29 1.99 1.44 -11.88
N CYS A 30 0.87 1.29 -11.17
CA CYS A 30 0.44 2.19 -10.11
C CYS A 30 0.84 1.62 -8.74
N LEU A 31 1.36 2.47 -7.86
CA LEU A 31 1.51 2.14 -6.45
C LEU A 31 0.20 2.47 -5.72
N ILE A 32 -0.32 1.51 -5.01
CA ILE A 32 -1.53 1.65 -4.19
C ILE A 32 -1.10 1.62 -2.73
N LEU A 33 -1.38 2.68 -1.99
CA LEU A 33 -1.22 2.75 -0.53
C LEU A 33 -2.60 2.55 0.11
N TYR A 34 -2.69 1.61 1.04
CA TYR A 34 -3.95 1.22 1.66
C TYR A 34 -3.76 0.74 3.11
N THR A 35 -4.85 0.69 3.87
CA THR A 35 -4.93 -0.02 5.15
C THR A 35 -5.98 -1.14 5.05
N MET A 36 -5.95 -2.05 6.02
CA MET A 36 -6.96 -3.09 6.20
C MET A 36 -7.74 -2.82 7.47
N GLU A 37 -9.06 -2.76 7.36
CA GLU A 37 -9.98 -2.76 8.49
C GLU A 37 -10.92 -3.95 8.31
N GLU A 38 -10.78 -4.95 9.19
CA GLU A 38 -11.45 -6.25 9.06
C GLU A 38 -11.21 -6.88 7.67
N GLU A 39 -12.25 -6.97 6.84
CA GLU A 39 -12.21 -7.50 5.46
C GLU A 39 -12.34 -6.40 4.40
N ILE A 40 -12.18 -5.13 4.80
CA ILE A 40 -12.29 -3.95 3.94
C ILE A 40 -10.90 -3.38 3.65
N VAL A 41 -10.63 -3.17 2.36
CA VAL A 41 -9.44 -2.47 1.87
C VAL A 41 -9.75 -0.98 1.78
N LEU A 42 -9.06 -0.15 2.56
CA LEU A 42 -9.18 1.30 2.49
C LEU A 42 -8.03 1.87 1.69
N ILE A 43 -8.31 2.30 0.46
CA ILE A 43 -7.31 2.92 -0.42
C ILE A 43 -7.14 4.39 -0.01
N HIS A 44 -5.92 4.74 0.41
CA HIS A 44 -5.57 6.11 0.78
C HIS A 44 -5.04 6.89 -0.40
N ARG A 45 -4.19 6.27 -1.24
CA ARG A 45 -3.58 6.90 -2.41
C ARG A 45 -3.32 5.90 -3.53
N VAL A 46 -3.46 6.39 -4.76
CA VAL A 46 -3.03 5.71 -5.99
C VAL A 46 -2.03 6.63 -6.70
N LEU A 47 -0.81 6.15 -6.87
CA LEU A 47 0.29 6.91 -7.46
C LEU A 47 0.74 6.24 -8.76
N PRO A 48 0.43 6.80 -9.94
CA PRO A 48 0.87 6.24 -11.21
C PRO A 48 2.40 6.39 -11.40
N HIS A 49 3.03 5.44 -12.09
CA HIS A 49 4.46 5.47 -12.44
C HIS A 49 5.43 5.51 -11.25
N ALA A 50 5.01 5.04 -10.08
CA ALA A 50 5.79 5.08 -8.85
C ALA A 50 6.90 4.00 -8.80
N ARG A 51 7.88 4.05 -9.72
CA ARG A 51 9.16 3.31 -9.60
C ARG A 51 10.01 3.78 -8.41
N LYS A 52 9.64 4.88 -7.74
CA LYS A 52 10.45 5.60 -6.76
C LYS A 52 9.78 5.78 -5.39
N TYR A 53 8.98 4.82 -4.91
CA TYR A 53 8.42 4.91 -3.55
C TYR A 53 9.48 5.07 -2.45
N LYS A 54 10.69 4.51 -2.65
CA LYS A 54 11.84 4.71 -1.72
C LYS A 54 12.32 6.15 -1.59
N GLN A 55 11.84 7.08 -2.42
CA GLN A 55 12.26 8.50 -2.41
C GLN A 55 11.14 9.46 -1.98
N ILE A 56 9.90 8.99 -1.86
CA ILE A 56 8.73 9.85 -1.62
C ILE A 56 8.30 9.84 -0.13
N LEU A 57 8.84 8.91 0.65
CA LEU A 57 8.66 8.80 2.09
C LEU A 57 10.02 8.76 2.76
#